data_AF-A0AAJ2A0T5-F1
#
_entry.id   AF-A0AAJ2A0T5-F1
#
_cell.length_a   1.000
_cell.length_b   1.000
_cell.length_c   1.000
_cell.angle_alpha   90.00
_cell.angle_beta   90.00
_cell.angle_gamma   90.00
#
_symmetry.space_group_name_H-M   'P 1'
#
loop_
_entity.id
_entity.type
_entity.pdbx_description
1 polymer ?
#
loop_
_entity_poly.entity_id
_entity_poly.type
_entity_poly.pdbx_seq_one_letter_code
_entity_poly.pdbx_strand_id
1 'polypeptide(L)'
;MSIIIDYVTPGTGATASFHVVQQVTIDYRNGRSAAQLESFVNQQTFTDGKQPVFTQSIEFSELPTAGVDPREYAEQKIVASADDKTSPTAARANFIGAQIAD
;
A
#
# COMPACT_ATOMS: atom_id res chain seq x y z
N MET A 1 6.66 -8.56 -2.68
CA MET A 1 5.26 -8.79 -3.06
C MET A 1 4.66 -7.53 -3.65
N SER A 2 3.52 -7.69 -4.30
CA SER A 2 2.73 -6.67 -4.98
C SER A 2 1.26 -6.84 -4.63
N ILE A 3 0.53 -5.73 -4.62
CA ILE A 3 -0.92 -5.72 -4.45
C ILE A 3 -1.53 -5.56 -5.84
N ILE A 4 -2.48 -6.43 -6.20
CA ILE A 4 -3.10 -6.51 -7.52
C ILE A 4 -4.58 -6.14 -7.41
N ILE A 5 -4.93 -4.97 -7.93
CA ILE A 5 -6.28 -4.44 -8.03
C ILE A 5 -6.29 -3.28 -9.01
N ASP A 6 -7.39 -3.05 -9.74
CA ASP A 6 -7.53 -1.86 -10.56
C ASP A 6 -7.89 -0.65 -9.69
N TYR A 7 -7.09 0.41 -9.79
CA TYR A 7 -7.32 1.68 -9.12
C TYR A 7 -7.18 2.85 -10.10
N VAL A 8 -8.27 3.61 -10.28
CA VAL A 8 -8.25 4.83 -11.10
C VAL A 8 -7.60 5.95 -10.30
N THR A 9 -6.43 6.38 -10.74
CA THR A 9 -5.62 7.36 -10.00
C THR A 9 -6.25 8.76 -10.07
N PRO A 10 -6.46 9.45 -8.92
CA PRO A 10 -7.25 10.69 -8.89
C PRO A 10 -6.66 11.84 -9.71
N GLY A 11 -5.33 11.92 -9.80
CA GLY A 11 -4.64 13.03 -10.46
C GLY A 11 -4.54 12.90 -11.97
N THR A 12 -4.59 11.69 -12.53
CA THR A 12 -4.36 11.46 -13.97
C THR A 12 -5.52 10.77 -14.67
N GLY A 13 -6.42 10.12 -13.94
CA GLY A 13 -7.48 9.28 -14.50
C GLY A 13 -6.98 7.96 -15.10
N ALA A 14 -5.66 7.69 -15.05
CA ALA A 14 -5.12 6.40 -15.49
C ALA A 14 -5.44 5.30 -14.47
N THR A 15 -5.75 4.10 -14.99
CA THR A 15 -5.88 2.90 -14.18
C THR A 15 -4.50 2.31 -13.89
N ALA A 16 -4.17 2.18 -12.61
CA ALA A 16 -3.05 1.38 -12.12
C ALA A 16 -3.57 0.00 -11.71
N SER A 17 -2.83 -1.06 -12.02
CA SER A 17 -3.19 -2.45 -11.70
C SER A 17 -2.16 -3.18 -10.84
N PHE A 18 -1.01 -2.54 -10.61
CA PHE A 18 0.13 -3.13 -9.91
C PHE A 18 0.67 -2.14 -8.88
N HIS A 19 0.62 -2.53 -7.61
CA HIS A 19 0.96 -1.64 -6.49
C HIS A 19 2.05 -2.25 -5.61
N VAL A 20 2.99 -1.43 -5.18
CA VAL A 20 4.16 -1.88 -4.42
C VAL A 20 4.41 -0.96 -3.24
N VAL A 21 4.59 -1.55 -2.05
CA VAL A 21 5.08 -0.80 -0.90
C VAL A 21 6.56 -0.52 -1.10
N GLN A 22 6.89 0.75 -1.27
CA GLN A 22 8.26 1.23 -1.51
C GLN A 22 9.02 1.46 -0.20
N GLN A 23 8.35 1.99 0.81
CA GLN A 23 8.93 2.27 2.13
C GLN A 23 7.87 2.09 3.21
N VAL A 24 8.31 1.66 4.39
CA VAL A 24 7.55 1.73 5.62
C VAL A 24 8.30 2.62 6.61
N THR A 25 7.62 3.62 7.14
CA THR A 25 8.11 4.52 8.18
C THR A 25 7.46 4.13 9.51
N ILE A 26 8.25 4.01 10.57
CA ILE A 26 7.79 3.60 11.89
C ILE A 26 8.06 4.72 12.89
N ASP A 27 7.01 5.18 13.57
CA ASP A 27 7.07 6.16 14.65
C ASP A 27 6.86 5.44 15.98
N TYR A 28 7.96 5.01 16.59
CA TYR A 28 7.96 4.33 17.88
C TYR A 28 7.49 5.22 19.04
N ARG A 29 7.63 6.55 18.92
CA ARG A 29 7.22 7.47 19.99
C ARG A 29 5.71 7.55 20.08
N ASN A 30 5.03 7.63 18.93
CA ASN A 30 3.58 7.77 18.86
C ASN A 30 2.86 6.44 18.63
N GLY A 31 3.59 5.33 18.44
CA GLY A 31 3.02 4.01 18.21
C GLY A 31 2.31 3.90 16.87
N ARG A 32 2.86 4.52 15.83
CA ARG A 32 2.25 4.58 14.48
C ARG A 32 3.21 4.10 13.41
N SER A 33 2.66 3.73 12.27
CA SER A 33 3.43 3.43 11.08
C SER A 33 2.75 3.94 9.83
N ALA A 34 3.49 4.08 8.73
CA ALA A 34 2.95 4.48 7.45
C ALA A 34 3.69 3.78 6.31
N ALA A 35 2.97 3.36 5.29
CA ALA A 35 3.52 2.79 4.07
C ALA A 35 3.40 3.78 2.91
N GLN A 36 4.48 3.97 2.16
CA GLN A 36 4.46 4.60 0.85
C GLN A 36 4.11 3.56 -0.20
N LEU A 37 2.93 3.70 -0.79
CA LEU A 37 2.41 2.81 -1.83
C LEU A 37 2.57 3.47 -3.19
N GLU A 38 3.36 2.86 -4.06
CA GLU A 38 3.52 3.24 -5.46
C GLU A 38 2.59 2.42 -6.33
N SER A 39 1.99 3.06 -7.34
CA SER A 39 1.01 2.47 -8.24
C SER A 39 1.49 2.60 -9.68
N PHE A 40 1.53 1.48 -10.38
CA PHE A 40 2.02 1.35 -11.74
C PHE A 40 0.88 0.87 -12.66
N VAL A 41 0.98 1.23 -13.94
CA VAL A 41 0.01 0.79 -14.95
C VAL A 41 -0.06 -0.74 -14.98
N ASN A 42 1.09 -1.40 -14.88
CA ASN A 42 1.22 -2.85 -14.82
C ASN A 42 2.60 -3.27 -14.25
N GLN A 43 2.80 -4.58 -14.06
CA GLN A 43 4.06 -5.16 -13.59
C GLN A 43 5.26 -4.85 -14.51
N GLN A 44 5.06 -4.78 -15.83
CA GLN A 44 6.14 -4.49 -16.78
C GLN A 44 6.70 -3.08 -16.54
N THR A 45 5.83 -2.08 -16.32
CA THR A 45 6.29 -0.70 -16.06
C THR A 45 7.12 -0.59 -14.79
N PHE A 46 6.79 -1.36 -13.74
CA PHE A 46 7.63 -1.45 -12.54
C PHE A 46 8.98 -2.12 -12.86
N THR A 47 8.95 -3.27 -13.55
CA THR A 47 10.14 -4.07 -13.87
C THR A 47 11.12 -3.30 -14.77
N ASP A 48 10.61 -2.49 -15.71
CA ASP A 48 11.39 -1.63 -16.59
C ASP A 48 11.96 -0.37 -15.89
N GLY A 49 11.73 -0.20 -14.58
CA GLY A 49 12.17 0.95 -13.81
C GLY A 49 11.51 2.27 -14.23
N LYS A 50 10.27 2.21 -14.74
CA LYS A 50 9.50 3.42 -15.05
C LYS A 50 9.03 4.09 -13.76
N GLN A 51 8.57 5.33 -13.88
CA GLN A 51 7.98 6.05 -12.76
C GLN A 51 6.56 5.52 -12.47
N PRO A 52 6.15 5.49 -11.19
CA PRO A 52 4.76 5.19 -10.85
C PRO A 52 3.83 6.28 -11.39
N VAL A 53 2.60 5.90 -11.74
CA VAL A 53 1.56 6.86 -12.15
C VAL A 53 0.90 7.54 -10.95
N PHE A 54 1.03 6.95 -9.76
CA PHE A 54 0.53 7.53 -8.52
C PHE A 54 1.30 6.99 -7.31
N THR A 55 1.49 7.84 -6.31
CA THR A 55 2.10 7.48 -5.02
C THR A 55 1.26 8.07 -3.91
N GLN A 56 1.05 7.29 -2.85
CA GLN A 56 0.32 7.76 -1.67
C GLN A 56 0.86 7.15 -0.38
N SER A 57 0.65 7.87 0.72
CA SER A 57 0.92 7.39 2.07
C SER A 57 -0.34 6.74 2.65
N ILE A 58 -0.21 5.53 3.17
CA ILE A 58 -1.26 4.86 3.95
C ILE A 58 -0.78 4.78 5.40
N GLU A 59 -1.49 5.45 6.31
CA GLU A 59 -1.14 5.49 7.73
C GLU A 59 -1.86 4.41 8.52
N PHE A 60 -1.15 3.84 9.50
CA PHE A 60 -1.64 2.87 10.46
C PHE A 60 -1.49 3.43 11.88
N SER A 61 -2.54 3.29 12.70
CA SER A 61 -2.60 3.73 14.09
C SER A 61 -1.94 2.75 15.07
N GLU A 62 -0.99 1.97 14.57
CA GLU A 62 -0.27 0.95 15.32
C GLU A 62 1.12 0.70 14.73
N LEU A 63 1.95 0.00 15.49
CA LEU A 63 3.26 -0.48 15.06
C LEU A 63 3.13 -1.84 14.37
N PRO A 64 4.03 -2.19 13.44
CA PRO A 64 4.14 -3.55 12.96
C PRO A 64 4.32 -4.55 14.10
N THR A 65 3.68 -5.72 13.97
CA THR A 65 3.83 -6.82 14.94
C THR A 65 5.30 -7.20 15.08
N ALA A 66 5.78 -7.36 16.33
CA ALA A 66 7.16 -7.71 16.59
C ALA A 66 7.55 -9.02 15.88
N GLY A 67 8.69 -9.00 15.17
CA GLY A 67 9.20 -10.15 14.42
C GLY A 67 8.61 -10.35 13.02
N VAL A 68 7.63 -9.53 12.61
CA VAL A 68 7.11 -9.50 11.23
C VAL A 68 7.90 -8.45 10.44
N ASP A 69 8.20 -8.76 9.17
CA ASP A 69 8.80 -7.77 8.28
C ASP A 69 7.86 -6.56 8.12
N PRO A 70 8.33 -5.31 8.29
CA PRO A 70 7.46 -4.14 8.23
C PRO A 70 6.73 -3.97 6.90
N ARG A 71 7.35 -4.39 5.79
CA ARG A 71 6.73 -4.30 4.47
C ARG A 71 5.65 -5.38 4.32
N GLU A 72 5.93 -6.62 4.71
CA GLU A 72 4.92 -7.69 4.72
C GLU A 72 3.71 -7.29 5.57
N TYR A 73 3.97 -6.76 6.77
CA TYR A 73 2.93 -6.22 7.66
C TYR A 73 2.07 -5.15 6.96
N ALA A 74 2.72 -4.18 6.31
CA ALA A 74 2.01 -3.11 5.61
C ALA A 74 1.17 -3.66 4.45
N GLU A 75 1.72 -4.56 3.64
CA GLU A 75 1.01 -5.19 2.52
C GLU A 75 -0.27 -5.90 3.00
N GLN A 76 -0.18 -6.69 4.07
CA GLN A 76 -1.33 -7.36 4.70
C GLN A 76 -2.36 -6.37 5.23
N LYS A 77 -1.91 -5.29 5.89
CA LYS A 77 -2.81 -4.27 6.46
C LYS A 77 -3.52 -3.45 5.41
N ILE A 78 -2.85 -3.12 4.30
CA ILE A 78 -3.46 -2.38 3.18
C ILE A 78 -4.65 -3.16 2.63
N VAL A 79 -4.52 -4.48 2.47
CA VAL A 79 -5.58 -5.32 1.86
C VAL A 79 -6.55 -5.94 2.86
N ALA A 80 -6.34 -5.77 4.16
CA ALA A 80 -7.20 -6.36 5.19
C ALA A 80 -8.68 -5.96 5.02
N SER A 81 -9.59 -6.63 5.73
CA SER A 81 -11.03 -6.31 5.65
C SER A 81 -11.35 -4.89 6.12
N ALA A 82 -12.54 -4.40 5.78
CA ALA A 82 -13.02 -3.09 6.25
C ALA A 82 -13.25 -3.04 7.78
N ASP A 83 -13.36 -4.20 8.43
CA ASP A 83 -13.46 -4.29 9.90
C ASP A 83 -12.12 -3.99 10.59
N ASP A 84 -11.00 -4.07 9.86
CA ASP A 84 -9.72 -3.58 10.33
C ASP A 84 -9.69 -2.05 10.29
N LYS A 85 -9.82 -1.45 11.48
CA LYS A 85 -9.90 0.01 11.71
C LYS A 85 -8.54 0.66 11.95
N THR A 86 -7.45 -0.06 11.73
CA THR A 86 -6.08 0.40 12.05
C THR A 86 -5.57 1.41 11.03
N SER A 87 -6.11 1.43 9.81
CA SER A 87 -5.91 2.54 8.86
C SER A 87 -7.20 3.36 8.74
N PRO A 88 -7.32 4.50 9.45
CA PRO A 88 -8.50 5.35 9.38
C PRO A 88 -8.58 6.17 8.09
N THR A 89 -7.57 6.09 7.21
CA THR A 89 -7.45 6.94 6.03
C THR A 89 -8.32 6.45 4.87
N ALA A 90 -8.92 7.39 4.13
CA ALA A 90 -9.63 7.09 2.88
C ALA A 90 -8.70 6.50 1.80
N ALA A 91 -7.39 6.71 1.92
CA ALA A 91 -6.35 6.23 1.01
C ALA A 91 -6.37 4.70 0.86
N ARG A 92 -6.66 3.97 1.95
CA ARG A 92 -6.72 2.50 1.95
C ARG A 92 -7.97 1.93 1.27
N ALA A 93 -9.07 2.68 1.20
CA ALA A 93 -10.40 2.13 0.89
C ALA A 93 -10.45 1.35 -0.43
N ASN A 94 -9.69 1.76 -1.44
CA ASN A 94 -9.66 1.13 -2.76
C ASN A 94 -8.86 -0.19 -2.82
N PHE A 95 -8.15 -0.56 -1.74
CA PHE A 95 -7.26 -1.73 -1.71
C PHE A 95 -7.78 -2.85 -0.81
N ILE A 96 -8.89 -2.63 -0.11
CA ILE A 96 -9.52 -3.63 0.77
C ILE A 96 -9.89 -4.88 -0.04
N GLY A 97 -9.43 -6.05 0.41
CA GLY A 97 -9.69 -7.33 -0.23
C GLY A 97 -8.89 -7.57 -1.51
N ALA A 98 -7.93 -6.70 -1.86
CA ALA A 98 -7.05 -6.92 -3.00
C ALA A 98 -6.17 -8.16 -2.80
N GLN A 99 -5.73 -8.75 -3.92
CA GLN A 99 -4.83 -9.89 -3.88
C GLN A 99 -3.39 -9.43 -3.66
N ILE A 100 -2.65 -10.14 -2.80
CA ILE A 100 -1.19 -10.05 -2.72
C ILE A 100 -0.59 -11.14 -3.61
N ALA A 101 0.36 -10.76 -4.47
CA ALA A 101 1.11 -11.66 -5.35
C ALA A 101 2.62 -11.43 -5.19
N ASP A 102 3.41 -12.49 -5.43
CA ASP A 102 4.87 -12.42 -5.36
C ASP A 102 5.51 -11.64 -6.51
#